data_AF-A0A1C0V983-F1
#
_entry.id   AF-A0A1C0V983-F1
#
_cell.length_a   1.000
_cell.length_b   1.000
_cell.length_c   1.000
_cell.angle_alpha   90.00
_cell.angle_beta   90.00
_cell.angle_gamma   90.00
#
_symmetry.space_group_name_H-M   'P 1'
#
loop_
_entity.id
_entity.type
_entity.pdbx_description
1 polymer ?
#
loop_
_entity_poly.entity_id
_entity_poly.type
_entity_poly.pdbx_seq_one_letter_code
_entity_poly.pdbx_strand_id
1 'polypeptide(L)'
;MLAELISSRRILKAQLIEFLGLPDNSKDKKENLVSAILSILEVDTAEQVRFWETFKRELAVEPIELEEILRCSKTERKRWIKEGKLPILEYRIFRKSGMDLEYPVHDRRFILGITQAEIQQWREEHTSRTKTNRQTGAQTASESRKEHQQSREAFGSAWEKIITEWQEKGSAEIAAVLQLAYWTVWASRWAKENQIKSLRAIKYNEEYDRRREQWYERKNQAIELLAQVSYGMLSFYRPVDADKLYLKLCDRHYEMMKEGYYWDKWEFYHQNRKLINKCRECVYTETRDYYSLYYLEIKTELFPDFTFSYHTPYPIGKKFLPHPETLPHVDHVEQDGIFRFGRPMLEQEKIIHREKDVVVKFEQALAEVKKFL
;
A
#
# COMPACT_ATOMS: atom_id res chain seq x y z
N MET A 1 36.68 33.27 10.18
CA MET A 1 35.55 32.44 10.67
C MET A 1 34.43 33.24 11.34
N LEU A 2 34.54 33.78 12.57
CA LEU A 2 33.39 34.45 13.21
C LEU A 2 32.95 35.73 12.48
N ALA A 3 33.89 36.55 12.01
CA ALA A 3 33.63 37.73 11.18
C ALA A 3 32.83 37.41 9.90
N GLU A 4 33.27 36.37 9.18
CA GLU A 4 32.60 35.88 7.96
C GLU A 4 31.25 35.28 8.30
N LEU A 5 31.12 34.58 9.42
CA LEU A 5 29.86 34.00 9.88
C LEU A 5 28.83 35.09 10.17
N ILE A 6 29.21 36.16 10.88
CA ILE A 6 28.30 37.28 11.17
C ILE A 6 27.95 38.06 9.89
N SER A 7 28.92 38.20 8.98
CA SER A 7 28.73 38.96 7.74
C SER A 7 27.88 38.22 6.70
N SER A 8 28.07 36.90 6.57
CA SER A 8 27.40 36.04 5.57
C SER A 8 26.02 35.54 6.00
N ARG A 9 25.71 35.58 7.30
CA ARG A 9 24.42 35.09 7.84
C ARG A 9 23.37 36.20 7.92
N ARG A 10 22.14 35.78 8.18
CA ARG A 10 20.92 36.61 8.24
C ARG A 10 20.87 37.58 9.45
N ILE A 11 22.00 37.93 10.06
CA ILE A 11 22.01 38.95 11.09
C ILE A 11 21.87 40.32 10.42
N LEU A 12 20.76 41.00 10.72
CA LEU A 12 20.43 42.31 10.19
C LEU A 12 21.29 43.38 10.89
N LYS A 13 21.62 44.46 10.16
CA LYS A 13 22.36 45.61 10.73
C LYS A 13 21.67 46.15 11.99
N ALA A 14 20.34 46.23 11.99
CA ALA A 14 19.56 46.70 13.13
C ALA A 14 19.79 45.83 14.39
N GLN A 15 19.86 44.51 14.24
CA GLN A 15 20.12 43.62 15.38
C GLN A 15 21.55 43.79 15.94
N LEU A 16 22.53 44.13 15.09
CA LEU A 16 23.89 44.43 15.54
C LEU A 16 23.98 45.77 16.30
N ILE A 17 23.23 46.78 15.84
CA ILE A 17 23.10 48.08 16.51
C ILE A 17 22.48 47.90 17.89
N GLU A 18 21.36 47.15 17.95
CA GLU A 18 20.66 46.83 19.19
C GLU A 18 21.56 46.09 20.18
N PHE A 19 22.30 45.07 19.71
CA PHE A 19 23.23 44.32 20.55
C PHE A 19 24.34 45.20 21.15
N LEU A 20 24.84 46.18 20.38
CA LEU A 20 25.87 47.12 20.84
C LEU A 20 25.29 48.26 21.71
N GLY A 21 23.96 48.34 21.89
CA GLY A 21 23.31 49.43 22.61
C GLY A 21 23.45 50.79 21.91
N LEU A 22 23.63 50.79 20.59
CA LEU A 22 23.78 52.00 19.79
C LEU A 22 22.42 52.57 19.39
N PRO A 23 22.32 53.88 19.10
CA PRO A 23 21.09 54.49 18.61
C PRO A 23 20.65 53.89 17.26
N ASP A 24 19.34 53.70 17.07
CA ASP A 24 18.75 53.14 15.84
C ASP A 24 19.13 53.89 14.55
N ASN A 25 19.49 55.17 14.67
CA ASN A 25 19.92 56.02 13.55
C ASN A 25 21.43 55.92 13.24
N SER A 26 22.16 54.95 13.79
CA SER A 26 23.59 54.79 13.53
C SER A 26 23.90 54.64 12.04
N LYS A 27 24.79 55.52 11.57
CA LYS A 27 25.32 55.52 10.19
C LYS A 27 26.45 54.53 9.99
N ASP A 28 26.86 53.80 11.03
CA ASP A 28 27.96 52.84 10.94
C ASP A 28 27.68 51.77 9.90
N LYS A 29 28.71 51.42 9.13
CA LYS A 29 28.63 50.34 8.16
C LYS A 29 28.57 49.00 8.89
N LYS A 30 27.92 47.98 8.30
CA LYS A 30 27.76 46.65 8.92
C LYS A 30 29.14 46.08 9.27
N GLU A 31 30.13 46.27 8.41
CA GLU A 31 31.50 45.80 8.60
C GLU A 31 32.13 46.40 9.87
N ASN A 32 31.93 47.70 10.11
CA ASN A 32 32.45 48.37 11.31
C ASN A 32 31.78 47.83 12.59
N LEU A 33 30.47 47.59 12.55
CA LEU A 33 29.72 47.00 13.66
C LEU A 33 30.20 45.58 13.96
N VAL A 34 30.45 44.78 12.93
CA VAL A 34 31.02 43.43 13.08
C VAL A 34 32.40 43.50 13.71
N SER A 35 33.29 44.40 13.25
CA SER A 35 34.61 44.58 13.86
C SER A 35 34.52 44.99 15.33
N ALA A 36 33.63 45.92 15.68
CA ALA A 36 33.43 46.34 17.07
C ALA A 36 32.96 45.18 17.96
N ILE A 37 32.00 44.39 17.48
CA ILE A 37 31.53 43.19 18.19
C ILE A 37 32.68 42.22 18.39
N LEU A 38 33.45 41.90 17.34
CA LEU A 38 34.57 40.96 17.46
C LEU A 38 35.59 41.40 18.52
N SER A 39 35.94 42.70 18.58
CA SER A 39 36.84 43.22 19.60
C SER A 39 36.29 43.08 21.02
N ILE A 40 34.98 43.26 21.22
CA ILE A 40 34.33 43.02 22.52
C ILE A 40 34.37 41.53 22.87
N LEU A 41 33.99 40.68 21.92
CA LEU A 41 33.94 39.24 22.12
C LEU A 41 35.33 38.66 22.42
N GLU A 42 36.42 39.20 21.87
CA GLU A 42 37.78 38.71 22.14
C GLU A 42 38.22 38.89 23.60
N VAL A 43 37.70 39.91 24.29
CA VAL A 43 38.16 40.31 25.63
C VAL A 43 37.18 39.91 26.73
N ASP A 44 35.88 39.87 26.42
CA ASP A 44 34.83 39.66 27.42
C ASP A 44 34.04 38.36 27.19
N THR A 45 34.30 37.36 28.03
CA THR A 45 33.62 36.06 28.02
C THR A 45 32.12 36.16 28.33
N ALA A 46 31.70 37.12 29.17
CA ALA A 46 30.27 37.31 29.46
C ALA A 46 29.53 37.84 28.23
N GLU A 47 30.16 38.77 27.50
CA GLU A 47 29.66 39.27 26.22
C GLU A 47 29.67 38.19 25.14
N GLN A 48 30.64 37.27 25.14
CA GLN A 48 30.59 36.09 24.27
C GLN A 48 29.34 35.25 24.52
N VAL A 49 29.06 34.92 25.80
CA VAL A 49 27.87 34.13 26.14
C VAL A 49 26.59 34.86 25.74
N ARG A 50 26.51 36.18 26.02
CA ARG A 50 25.36 37.00 25.63
C ARG A 50 25.15 36.99 24.13
N PHE A 51 26.20 37.21 23.34
CA PHE A 51 26.14 37.21 21.88
C PHE A 51 25.60 35.89 21.32
N TRP A 52 26.12 34.76 21.82
CA TRP A 52 25.70 33.44 21.34
C TRP A 52 24.26 33.09 21.70
N GLU A 53 23.76 33.53 22.85
CA GLU A 53 22.33 33.36 23.17
C GLU A 53 21.45 34.29 22.35
N THR A 54 21.83 35.56 22.18
CA THR A 54 21.07 36.55 21.41
C THR A 54 20.91 36.12 19.95
N PHE A 55 22.00 35.67 19.32
CA PHE A 55 22.02 35.30 17.90
C PHE A 55 21.93 33.79 17.66
N LYS A 56 21.42 33.03 18.65
CA LYS A 56 21.37 31.56 18.63
C LYS A 56 20.65 31.02 17.39
N ARG A 57 19.56 31.67 16.97
CA ARG A 57 18.78 31.28 15.80
C ARG A 57 19.51 31.66 14.52
N GLU A 58 19.93 32.91 14.38
CA GLU A 58 20.61 33.43 13.19
C GLU A 58 21.90 32.68 12.85
N LEU A 59 22.59 32.21 13.89
CA LEU A 59 23.85 31.44 13.79
C LEU A 59 23.65 29.93 13.79
N ALA A 60 22.41 29.45 13.79
CA ALA A 60 22.10 28.01 13.76
C ALA A 60 22.77 27.30 12.57
N VAL A 61 23.16 26.05 12.80
CA VAL A 61 23.86 25.21 11.82
C VAL A 61 22.83 24.53 10.93
N GLU A 62 22.97 24.73 9.63
CA GLU A 62 22.10 24.11 8.62
C GLU A 62 22.55 22.68 8.29
N PRO A 63 21.67 21.84 7.70
CA PRO A 63 21.98 20.42 7.47
C PRO A 63 23.30 20.11 6.76
N ILE A 64 23.62 20.86 5.70
CA ILE A 64 24.85 20.63 4.90
C ILE A 64 26.08 21.03 5.71
N GLU A 65 26.02 22.19 6.35
CA GLU A 65 27.11 22.67 7.20
C GLU A 65 27.34 21.74 8.41
N LEU A 66 26.28 21.20 9.00
CA LEU A 66 26.41 20.22 10.08
C LEU A 66 27.13 18.96 9.59
N GLU A 67 26.75 18.46 8.40
CA GLU A 67 27.38 17.31 7.77
C GLU A 67 28.89 17.55 7.55
N GLU A 68 29.29 18.77 7.18
CA GLU A 68 30.68 19.19 7.04
C GLU A 68 31.41 19.30 8.38
N ILE A 69 30.85 20.00 9.37
CA ILE A 69 31.45 20.21 10.70
C ILE A 69 31.67 18.86 11.39
N LEU A 70 30.67 17.99 11.39
CA LEU A 70 30.74 16.68 12.05
C LEU A 70 31.36 15.59 11.17
N ARG A 71 31.70 15.89 9.90
CA ARG A 71 32.20 14.90 8.92
C ARG A 71 31.33 13.64 8.89
N CYS A 72 30.02 13.84 8.80
CA CYS A 72 29.03 12.77 8.82
C CYS A 72 28.17 12.76 7.56
N SER A 73 27.62 11.60 7.22
CA SER A 73 26.70 11.52 6.09
C SER A 73 25.29 12.01 6.46
N LYS A 74 24.51 12.39 5.46
CA LYS A 74 23.07 12.66 5.58
C LYS A 74 22.30 11.57 6.34
N THR A 75 22.65 10.30 6.14
CA THR A 75 22.01 9.16 6.81
C THR A 75 22.35 9.13 8.30
N GLU A 76 23.62 9.38 8.63
CA GLU A 76 24.07 9.46 10.02
C GLU A 76 23.40 10.63 10.74
N ARG A 77 23.40 11.83 10.14
CA ARG A 77 22.71 13.01 10.70
C ARG A 77 21.25 12.70 11.01
N LYS A 78 20.49 12.20 10.03
CA LYS A 78 19.07 11.86 10.22
C LYS A 78 18.87 10.84 11.34
N ARG A 79 19.75 9.85 11.44
CA ARG A 79 19.71 8.85 12.51
C ARG A 79 19.98 9.47 13.87
N TRP A 80 21.03 10.28 14.00
CA TRP A 80 21.41 10.91 15.26
C TRP A 80 20.35 11.91 15.76
N ILE A 81 19.66 12.60 14.85
CA ILE A 81 18.47 13.40 15.19
C ILE A 81 17.37 12.51 15.78
N LYS A 82 17.05 11.38 15.12
CA LYS A 82 16.03 10.44 15.61
C LYS A 82 16.40 9.81 16.96
N GLU A 83 17.70 9.63 17.21
CA GLU A 83 18.24 9.11 18.48
C GLU A 83 18.35 10.17 19.57
N GLY A 84 18.01 11.44 19.29
CA GLY A 84 18.11 12.54 20.25
C GLY A 84 19.55 13.05 20.50
N LYS A 85 20.54 12.52 19.78
CA LYS A 85 21.96 12.92 19.86
C LYS A 85 22.22 14.29 19.25
N LEU A 86 21.41 14.67 18.26
CA LEU A 86 21.43 16.00 17.67
C LEU A 86 20.09 16.71 17.98
N PRO A 87 20.03 17.52 19.06
CA PRO A 87 18.81 18.22 19.45
C PRO A 87 18.47 19.27 18.39
N ILE A 88 17.19 19.34 18.03
CA ILE A 88 16.69 20.29 17.04
C ILE A 88 16.44 21.62 17.75
N LEU A 89 17.01 22.71 17.22
CA LEU A 89 16.78 24.06 17.74
C LEU A 89 15.44 24.61 17.22
N GLU A 90 15.24 24.55 15.91
CA GLU A 90 14.01 24.94 15.22
C GLU A 90 13.91 24.22 13.87
N TYR A 91 12.72 24.24 13.28
CA TYR A 91 12.51 23.89 11.88
C TYR A 91 12.42 25.15 11.04
N ARG A 92 13.11 25.16 9.91
CA ARG A 92 13.02 26.20 8.88
C ARG A 92 12.33 25.66 7.65
N ILE A 93 11.72 26.55 6.89
CA ILE A 93 10.97 26.20 5.68
C ILE A 93 11.70 26.74 4.46
N PHE A 94 11.74 25.93 3.40
CA PHE A 94 12.10 26.38 2.06
C PHE A 94 11.12 25.81 1.04
N ARG A 95 10.91 26.55 -0.04
CA ARG A 95 9.96 26.15 -1.09
C ARG A 95 10.66 25.38 -2.20
N LYS A 96 10.12 24.21 -2.56
CA LYS A 96 10.60 23.40 -3.67
C LYS A 96 9.42 22.76 -4.41
N SER A 97 9.35 22.97 -5.73
CA SER A 97 8.32 22.37 -6.59
C SER A 97 6.88 22.65 -6.12
N GLY A 98 6.61 23.88 -5.69
CA GLY A 98 5.29 24.29 -5.21
C GLY A 98 4.95 23.86 -3.77
N MET A 99 5.80 23.06 -3.12
CA MET A 99 5.62 22.61 -1.74
C MET A 99 6.56 23.32 -0.78
N ASP A 100 6.07 23.58 0.43
CA ASP A 100 6.88 24.03 1.56
C ASP A 100 7.49 22.82 2.26
N LEU A 101 8.81 22.79 2.35
CA LEU A 101 9.58 21.71 2.94
C LEU A 101 10.28 22.20 4.19
N GLU A 102 10.10 21.47 5.28
CA GLU A 102 10.76 21.74 6.55
C GLU A 102 12.13 21.06 6.65
N TYR A 103 13.07 21.74 7.31
CA TYR A 103 14.37 21.19 7.65
C TYR A 103 14.81 21.63 9.06
N PRO A 104 15.43 20.73 9.84
CA PRO A 104 15.91 21.07 11.17
C PRO A 104 17.22 21.86 11.10
N VAL A 105 17.38 22.80 12.02
CA VAL A 105 18.66 23.48 12.30
C VAL A 105 19.04 23.26 13.77
N HIS A 106 20.32 23.44 14.07
CA HIS A 106 20.91 23.06 15.37
C HIS A 106 21.70 24.22 15.99
N ASP A 107 21.81 24.24 17.33
CA ASP A 107 22.65 25.23 18.03
C ASP A 107 24.12 25.01 17.66
N ARG A 108 24.76 26.04 17.14
CA ARG A 108 26.16 25.98 16.72
C ARG A 108 27.13 25.65 17.84
N ARG A 109 26.92 26.17 19.05
CA ARG A 109 27.80 25.87 20.18
C ARG A 109 27.70 24.40 20.55
N PHE A 110 26.49 23.85 20.53
CA PHE A 110 26.28 22.43 20.76
C PHE A 110 27.03 21.60 19.69
N ILE A 111 26.85 21.93 18.40
CA ILE A 111 27.49 21.19 17.30
C ILE A 111 29.02 21.28 17.37
N LEU A 112 29.60 22.45 17.66
CA LEU A 112 31.05 22.63 17.80
C LEU A 112 31.60 21.98 19.08
N GLY A 113 30.76 21.75 20.09
CA GLY A 113 31.12 21.02 21.30
C GLY A 113 31.21 19.51 21.10
N ILE A 114 30.66 18.97 20.01
CA ILE A 114 30.74 17.53 19.71
C ILE A 114 32.15 17.17 19.26
N THR A 115 32.76 16.26 20.00
CA THR A 115 34.10 15.74 19.74
C THR A 115 34.07 14.61 18.72
N GLN A 116 35.21 14.38 18.05
CA GLN A 116 35.36 13.21 17.17
C GLN A 116 35.27 11.88 17.95
N ALA A 117 35.61 11.87 19.24
CA ALA A 117 35.46 10.70 20.10
C ALA A 117 33.96 10.34 20.31
N GLU A 118 33.10 11.32 20.57
CA GLU A 118 31.65 11.12 20.68
C GLU A 118 31.05 10.62 19.36
N ILE A 119 31.46 11.19 18.23
CA ILE A 119 31.02 10.74 16.89
C ILE A 119 31.41 9.28 16.67
N GLN A 120 32.65 8.92 17.01
CA GLN A 120 33.14 7.55 16.86
C GLN A 120 32.38 6.57 17.76
N GLN A 121 32.12 6.96 19.02
CA GLN A 121 31.28 6.19 19.93
C GLN A 121 29.88 5.96 19.35
N TRP A 122 29.24 6.99 18.79
CA TRP A 122 27.90 6.84 18.19
C TRP A 122 27.88 5.89 16.98
N ARG A 123 28.98 5.82 16.22
CA ARG A 123 29.14 4.88 15.10
C ARG A 123 29.34 3.44 15.59
N GLU A 124 30.10 3.26 16.65
CA GLU A 124 30.34 1.96 17.28
C GLU A 124 29.07 1.40 17.91
N GLU A 125 28.32 2.23 18.66
CA GLU A 125 27.01 1.89 19.21
C GLU A 125 26.05 1.42 18.11
N HIS A 126 25.98 2.15 16.99
CA HIS A 126 25.14 1.78 15.86
C HIS A 126 25.54 0.44 15.24
N THR A 127 26.85 0.20 15.09
CA THR A 127 27.39 -1.03 14.51
C THR A 127 27.08 -2.22 15.40
N SER A 128 27.29 -2.09 16.71
CA SER A 128 26.95 -3.10 17.72
C SER A 128 25.44 -3.39 17.71
N ARG A 129 24.59 -2.36 17.74
CA ARG A 129 23.13 -2.52 17.67
C ARG A 129 22.69 -3.19 16.37
N THR A 130 23.32 -2.86 15.24
CA THR A 130 23.02 -3.49 13.95
C THR A 130 23.38 -4.97 13.96
N LYS A 131 24.51 -5.35 14.56
CA LYS A 131 24.93 -6.74 14.71
C LYS A 131 23.94 -7.52 15.58
N THR A 132 23.55 -6.97 16.73
CA THR A 132 22.55 -7.57 17.62
C THR A 132 21.21 -7.73 16.91
N ASN A 133 20.70 -6.68 16.26
CA ASN A 133 19.44 -6.72 15.52
C ASN A 133 19.47 -7.77 14.39
N ARG A 134 20.61 -7.94 13.70
CA ARG A 134 20.78 -8.99 12.69
C ARG A 134 20.74 -10.38 13.31
N GLN A 135 21.39 -10.58 14.46
CA GLN A 135 21.37 -11.86 15.18
C GLN A 135 19.97 -12.20 15.68
N THR A 136 19.30 -11.26 16.36
CA THR A 136 17.91 -11.42 16.81
C THR A 136 16.98 -11.66 15.63
N GLY A 137 17.10 -10.88 14.55
CA GLY A 137 16.30 -11.08 13.34
C GLY A 137 16.51 -12.46 12.69
N ALA A 138 17.75 -12.96 12.68
CA ALA A 138 18.05 -14.30 12.20
C ALA A 138 17.44 -15.39 13.09
N GLN A 139 17.46 -15.20 14.41
CA GLN A 139 16.84 -16.11 15.37
C GLN A 139 15.31 -16.13 15.20
N THR A 140 14.65 -14.97 15.22
CA THR A 140 13.20 -14.87 15.03
C THR A 140 12.77 -15.45 13.67
N ALA A 141 13.54 -15.24 12.60
CA ALA A 141 13.27 -15.85 11.30
C ALA A 141 13.46 -17.37 11.31
N SER A 142 14.35 -17.91 12.14
CA SER A 142 14.52 -19.35 12.33
C SER A 142 13.32 -19.95 13.07
N GLU A 143 12.90 -19.33 14.17
CA GLU A 143 11.74 -19.73 14.97
C GLU A 143 10.46 -19.70 14.14
N SER A 144 10.19 -18.58 13.46
CA SER A 144 9.03 -18.45 12.56
C SER A 144 9.04 -19.49 11.43
N ARG A 145 10.21 -19.83 10.86
CA ARG A 145 10.30 -20.91 9.84
C ARG A 145 9.89 -22.27 10.40
N LYS A 146 10.28 -22.56 11.65
CA LYS A 146 9.91 -23.80 12.34
C LYS A 146 8.40 -23.84 12.61
N GLU A 147 7.83 -22.77 13.14
CA GLU A 147 6.37 -22.66 13.39
C GLU A 147 5.56 -22.78 12.09
N HIS A 148 6.02 -22.13 11.02
CA HIS A 148 5.40 -22.23 9.70
C HIS A 148 5.46 -23.65 9.15
N GLN A 149 6.55 -24.38 9.39
CA GLN A 149 6.68 -25.78 8.98
C GLN A 149 5.72 -26.67 9.76
N GLN A 150 5.65 -26.51 11.09
CA GLN A 150 4.72 -27.26 11.94
C GLN A 150 3.26 -27.01 11.55
N SER A 151 2.91 -25.76 11.23
CA SER A 151 1.56 -25.40 10.76
C SER A 151 1.20 -26.10 9.44
N ARG A 152 2.17 -26.23 8.52
CA ARG A 152 1.98 -26.96 7.26
C ARG A 152 1.82 -28.46 7.48
N GLU A 153 2.62 -29.05 8.37
CA GLU A 153 2.53 -30.47 8.72
C GLU A 153 1.18 -30.79 9.37
N ALA A 154 0.76 -29.96 10.34
CA ALA A 154 -0.52 -30.10 11.00
C ALA A 154 -1.70 -29.99 10.01
N PHE A 155 -1.64 -29.03 9.08
CA PHE A 155 -2.63 -28.94 8.01
C PHE A 155 -2.59 -30.18 7.11
N GLY A 156 -1.41 -30.63 6.69
CA GLY A 156 -1.27 -31.81 5.83
C GLY A 156 -1.92 -33.05 6.45
N SER A 157 -1.63 -33.34 7.72
CA SER A 157 -2.24 -34.47 8.43
C SER A 157 -3.75 -34.32 8.63
N ALA A 158 -4.25 -33.11 8.88
CA ALA A 158 -5.69 -32.86 8.97
C ALA A 158 -6.39 -33.02 7.61
N TRP A 159 -5.75 -32.53 6.54
CA TRP A 159 -6.24 -32.61 5.17
C TRP A 159 -6.31 -34.05 4.66
N GLU A 160 -5.30 -34.87 4.95
CA GLU A 160 -5.31 -36.30 4.61
C GLU A 160 -6.49 -37.03 5.27
N LYS A 161 -6.77 -36.75 6.55
CA LYS A 161 -7.92 -37.32 7.26
C LYS A 161 -9.26 -36.92 6.60
N ILE A 162 -9.39 -35.67 6.19
CA ILE A 162 -10.59 -35.17 5.50
C ILE A 162 -10.77 -35.91 4.16
N ILE A 163 -9.70 -36.08 3.38
CA ILE A 163 -9.77 -36.83 2.11
C ILE A 163 -10.16 -38.28 2.35
N THR A 164 -9.52 -38.96 3.33
CA THR A 164 -9.85 -40.34 3.68
C THR A 164 -11.32 -40.46 4.08
N GLU A 165 -11.83 -39.54 4.90
CA GLU A 165 -13.23 -39.52 5.31
C GLU A 165 -14.17 -39.36 4.10
N TRP A 166 -13.85 -38.47 3.16
CA TRP A 166 -14.63 -38.31 1.94
C TRP A 166 -14.65 -39.56 1.06
N GLN A 167 -13.53 -40.30 1.01
CA GLN A 167 -13.40 -41.54 0.26
C GLN A 167 -14.13 -42.72 0.94
N GLU A 168 -14.05 -42.83 2.26
CA GLU A 168 -14.63 -43.94 3.03
C GLU A 168 -16.15 -43.82 3.18
N LYS A 169 -16.66 -42.61 3.48
CA LYS A 169 -18.10 -42.38 3.73
C LYS A 169 -18.87 -41.99 2.47
N GLY A 170 -18.17 -41.44 1.47
CA GLY A 170 -18.76 -40.99 0.21
C GLY A 170 -18.44 -41.94 -0.93
N SER A 171 -17.90 -41.37 -2.00
CA SER A 171 -17.41 -42.10 -3.16
C SER A 171 -16.13 -41.45 -3.66
N ALA A 172 -15.38 -42.16 -4.52
CA ALA A 172 -14.20 -41.58 -5.17
C ALA A 172 -14.54 -40.30 -5.96
N GLU A 173 -15.73 -40.26 -6.59
CA GLU A 173 -16.24 -39.09 -7.30
C GLU A 173 -16.50 -37.91 -6.35
N ILE A 174 -17.23 -38.11 -5.26
CA ILE A 174 -17.52 -37.05 -4.28
C ILE A 174 -16.22 -36.50 -3.69
N ALA A 175 -15.29 -37.37 -3.32
CA ALA A 175 -14.01 -36.97 -2.80
C ALA A 175 -13.20 -36.15 -3.82
N ALA A 176 -13.24 -36.49 -5.12
CA ALA A 176 -12.61 -35.71 -6.17
C ALA A 176 -13.26 -34.32 -6.33
N VAL A 177 -14.60 -34.28 -6.37
CA VAL A 177 -15.39 -33.04 -6.51
C VAL A 177 -15.13 -32.09 -5.34
N LEU A 178 -15.19 -32.58 -4.10
CA LEU A 178 -14.95 -31.76 -2.91
C LEU A 178 -13.50 -31.26 -2.83
N GLN A 179 -12.52 -32.06 -3.27
CA GLN A 179 -11.12 -31.60 -3.38
C GLN A 179 -10.97 -30.48 -4.41
N LEU A 180 -11.54 -30.63 -5.61
CA LEU A 180 -11.46 -29.59 -6.63
C LEU A 180 -12.17 -28.32 -6.16
N ALA A 181 -13.35 -28.46 -5.54
CA ALA A 181 -14.08 -27.35 -4.97
C ALA A 181 -13.22 -26.61 -3.91
N TYR A 182 -12.65 -27.34 -2.96
CA TYR A 182 -11.75 -26.77 -1.96
C TYR A 182 -10.59 -25.97 -2.57
N TRP A 183 -9.86 -26.55 -3.54
CA TRP A 183 -8.73 -25.86 -4.17
C TRP A 183 -9.15 -24.69 -5.07
N THR A 184 -10.37 -24.70 -5.61
CA THR A 184 -10.94 -23.58 -6.39
C THR A 184 -11.20 -22.34 -5.52
N VAL A 185 -11.49 -22.52 -4.23
CA VAL A 185 -11.55 -21.41 -3.26
C VAL A 185 -10.19 -20.73 -3.18
N TRP A 186 -9.11 -21.50 -3.06
CA TRP A 186 -7.75 -20.97 -2.98
C TRP A 186 -7.27 -20.35 -4.28
N ALA A 187 -7.66 -20.89 -5.44
CA ALA A 187 -7.43 -20.26 -6.74
C ALA A 187 -8.06 -18.86 -6.80
N SER A 188 -9.30 -18.73 -6.34
CA SER A 188 -10.01 -17.43 -6.27
C SER A 188 -9.30 -16.43 -5.35
N ARG A 189 -8.80 -16.89 -4.20
CA ARG A 189 -8.07 -16.04 -3.24
C ARG A 189 -6.70 -15.61 -3.76
N TRP A 190 -5.98 -16.49 -4.47
CA TRP A 190 -4.72 -16.14 -5.12
C TRP A 190 -4.92 -15.17 -6.29
N ALA A 191 -6.01 -15.27 -7.05
CA ALA A 191 -6.37 -14.25 -8.04
C ALA A 191 -6.54 -12.87 -7.38
N LYS A 192 -7.24 -12.81 -6.24
CA LYS A 192 -7.42 -11.57 -5.49
C LYS A 192 -6.12 -11.01 -4.91
N GLU A 193 -5.31 -11.86 -4.30
CA GLU A 193 -4.02 -11.46 -3.74
C GLU A 193 -3.13 -10.83 -4.81
N ASN A 194 -3.06 -11.44 -5.99
CA ASN A 194 -2.31 -10.90 -7.12
C ASN A 194 -2.92 -9.59 -7.67
N GLN A 195 -4.25 -9.43 -7.67
CA GLN A 195 -4.89 -8.15 -7.99
C GLN A 195 -4.42 -7.03 -7.03
N ILE A 196 -4.41 -7.29 -5.72
CA ILE A 196 -3.99 -6.31 -4.71
C ILE A 196 -2.50 -6.00 -4.83
N LYS A 197 -1.67 -7.02 -5.05
CA LYS A 197 -0.22 -6.85 -5.27
C LYS A 197 0.05 -6.00 -6.51
N SER A 198 -0.65 -6.25 -7.61
CA SER A 198 -0.55 -5.47 -8.84
C SER A 198 -0.85 -3.99 -8.59
N LEU A 199 -1.98 -3.68 -7.94
CA LEU A 199 -2.38 -2.29 -7.64
C LEU A 199 -1.36 -1.53 -6.76
N ARG A 200 -0.62 -2.24 -5.91
CA ARG A 200 0.39 -1.65 -5.02
C ARG A 200 1.81 -1.66 -5.61
N ALA A 201 2.05 -2.45 -6.66
CA ALA A 201 3.38 -2.65 -7.20
C ALA A 201 3.78 -1.49 -8.11
N ILE A 202 4.96 -0.92 -7.85
CA ILE A 202 5.57 0.08 -8.73
C ILE A 202 6.28 -0.60 -9.92
N LYS A 203 6.98 -1.72 -9.66
CA LYS A 203 7.83 -2.40 -10.65
C LYS A 203 7.24 -3.70 -11.20
N TYR A 204 6.49 -4.45 -10.39
CA TYR A 204 6.04 -5.81 -10.69
C TYR A 204 4.55 -5.91 -11.05
N ASN A 205 3.94 -4.79 -11.44
CA ASN A 205 2.50 -4.71 -11.72
C ASN A 205 2.07 -5.74 -12.80
N GLU A 206 2.73 -5.72 -13.96
CA GLU A 206 2.42 -6.63 -15.08
C GLU A 206 2.58 -8.10 -14.70
N GLU A 207 3.59 -8.44 -13.90
CA GLU A 207 3.81 -9.81 -13.45
C GLU A 207 2.65 -10.30 -12.58
N TYR A 208 2.21 -9.47 -11.63
CA TYR A 208 1.07 -9.82 -10.77
C TYR A 208 -0.24 -9.86 -11.54
N ASP A 209 -0.44 -8.99 -12.53
CA ASP A 209 -1.62 -9.04 -13.40
C ASP A 209 -1.68 -10.31 -14.25
N ARG A 210 -0.54 -10.74 -14.82
CA ARG A 210 -0.46 -12.04 -15.52
C ARG A 210 -0.77 -13.21 -14.59
N ARG A 211 -0.23 -13.21 -13.36
CA ARG A 211 -0.52 -14.27 -12.37
C ARG A 211 -1.99 -14.27 -11.98
N ARG A 212 -2.60 -13.09 -11.78
CA ARG A 212 -4.04 -12.95 -11.51
C ARG A 212 -4.87 -13.60 -12.62
N GLU A 213 -4.55 -13.34 -13.88
CA GLU A 213 -5.23 -13.94 -15.03
C GLU A 213 -5.09 -15.46 -15.08
N GLN A 214 -3.88 -15.98 -14.83
CA GLN A 214 -3.62 -17.43 -14.73
C GLN A 214 -4.45 -18.11 -13.62
N TRP A 215 -4.73 -17.41 -12.52
CA TRP A 215 -5.58 -17.93 -11.45
C TRP A 215 -7.07 -17.85 -11.79
N TYR A 216 -7.52 -16.80 -12.49
CA TYR A 216 -8.89 -16.74 -12.99
C TYR A 216 -9.15 -17.82 -14.04
N GLU A 217 -8.19 -18.10 -14.91
CA GLU A 217 -8.30 -19.17 -15.89
C GLU A 217 -8.50 -20.54 -15.22
N ARG A 218 -7.65 -20.86 -14.22
CA ARG A 218 -7.82 -22.07 -13.40
C ARG A 218 -9.18 -22.14 -12.73
N LYS A 219 -9.60 -21.04 -12.09
CA LYS A 219 -10.92 -20.96 -11.46
C LYS A 219 -12.03 -21.28 -12.45
N ASN A 220 -11.99 -20.70 -13.65
CA ASN A 220 -13.00 -20.91 -14.67
C ASN A 220 -13.03 -22.36 -15.15
N GLN A 221 -11.86 -22.98 -15.37
CA GLN A 221 -11.75 -24.40 -15.73
C GLN A 221 -12.35 -25.31 -14.66
N ALA A 222 -12.12 -25.04 -13.38
CA ALA A 222 -12.74 -25.81 -12.32
C ALA A 222 -14.26 -25.61 -12.27
N ILE A 223 -14.74 -24.37 -12.42
CA ILE A 223 -16.18 -24.07 -12.41
C ILE A 223 -16.90 -24.76 -13.57
N GLU A 224 -16.30 -24.82 -14.75
CA GLU A 224 -16.85 -25.52 -15.91
C GLU A 224 -17.09 -27.01 -15.61
N LEU A 225 -16.12 -27.69 -14.98
CA LEU A 225 -16.25 -29.10 -14.61
C LEU A 225 -17.22 -29.29 -13.43
N LEU A 226 -17.11 -28.46 -12.40
CA LEU A 226 -17.95 -28.53 -11.20
C LEU A 226 -19.43 -28.20 -11.50
N ALA A 227 -19.72 -27.48 -12.59
CA ALA A 227 -21.09 -27.25 -13.04
C ALA A 227 -21.73 -28.47 -13.72
N GLN A 228 -20.93 -29.48 -14.10
CA GLN A 228 -21.40 -30.69 -14.80
C GLN A 228 -21.63 -31.88 -13.87
N VAL A 229 -21.11 -31.84 -12.64
CA VAL A 229 -21.27 -32.93 -11.66
C VAL A 229 -22.62 -32.85 -10.95
N SER A 230 -23.11 -34.00 -10.50
CA SER A 230 -24.43 -34.14 -9.83
C SER A 230 -24.56 -33.35 -8.52
N TYR A 231 -23.44 -33.01 -7.89
CA TYR A 231 -23.37 -32.24 -6.64
C TYR A 231 -23.31 -30.72 -6.87
N GLY A 232 -23.34 -30.29 -8.15
CA GLY A 232 -23.27 -28.89 -8.55
C GLY A 232 -24.66 -28.28 -8.81
N MET A 233 -24.99 -27.25 -8.06
CA MET A 233 -26.20 -26.46 -8.23
C MET A 233 -25.84 -25.14 -8.91
N LEU A 234 -26.07 -25.06 -10.22
CA LEU A 234 -25.86 -23.84 -10.99
C LEU A 234 -27.15 -23.03 -11.11
N SER A 235 -27.07 -21.74 -10.81
CA SER A 235 -28.18 -20.79 -10.88
C SER A 235 -27.71 -19.46 -11.47
N PHE A 236 -28.66 -18.60 -11.81
CA PHE A 236 -28.37 -17.29 -12.41
C PHE A 236 -29.05 -16.15 -11.65
N TYR A 237 -28.23 -15.18 -11.24
CA TYR A 237 -28.68 -13.93 -10.64
C TYR A 237 -28.56 -12.78 -11.64
N ARG A 238 -29.66 -12.05 -11.80
CA ARG A 238 -29.75 -10.84 -12.62
C ARG A 238 -30.35 -9.72 -11.76
N PRO A 239 -29.56 -8.72 -11.34
CA PRO A 239 -30.11 -7.58 -10.60
C PRO A 239 -30.99 -6.71 -11.52
N VAL A 240 -31.81 -5.84 -10.92
CA VAL A 240 -32.65 -4.88 -11.65
C VAL A 240 -31.80 -3.99 -12.57
N ASP A 241 -30.68 -3.48 -12.05
CA ASP A 241 -29.70 -2.68 -12.80
C ASP A 241 -28.51 -3.55 -13.24
N ALA A 242 -28.78 -4.50 -14.15
CA ALA A 242 -27.80 -5.48 -14.62
C ALA A 242 -26.67 -4.88 -15.48
N ASP A 243 -26.90 -3.72 -16.09
CA ASP A 243 -26.01 -3.14 -17.09
C ASP A 243 -24.98 -2.20 -16.44
N LYS A 244 -23.74 -2.26 -16.90
CA LYS A 244 -22.74 -1.25 -16.54
C LYS A 244 -22.80 -0.10 -17.51
N LEU A 245 -23.24 1.03 -17.01
CA LEU A 245 -23.30 2.27 -17.76
C LEU A 245 -22.05 3.11 -17.47
N TYR A 246 -21.38 3.56 -18.53
CA TYR A 246 -20.30 4.55 -18.45
C TYR A 246 -20.67 5.76 -19.30
N LEU A 247 -20.54 6.93 -18.69
CA LEU A 247 -20.79 8.20 -19.36
C LEU A 247 -19.65 9.16 -19.05
N LYS A 248 -19.05 9.71 -20.10
CA LYS A 248 -18.12 10.83 -20.06
C LYS A 248 -18.63 11.91 -21.01
N LEU A 249 -18.94 13.07 -20.46
CA LEU A 249 -19.31 14.24 -21.25
C LEU A 249 -18.02 14.99 -21.64
N CYS A 250 -18.02 15.61 -22.82
CA CYS A 250 -17.01 16.62 -23.15
C CYS A 250 -17.30 17.93 -22.42
N ASP A 251 -16.31 18.83 -22.37
CA ASP A 251 -16.40 20.08 -21.61
C ASP A 251 -17.64 20.90 -21.99
N ARG A 252 -17.96 20.99 -23.28
CA ARG A 252 -19.15 21.70 -23.77
C ARG A 252 -20.46 21.14 -23.21
N HIS A 253 -20.65 19.83 -23.26
CA HIS A 253 -21.88 19.20 -22.77
C HIS A 253 -21.92 19.12 -21.25
N TYR A 254 -20.76 19.11 -20.59
CA TYR A 254 -20.67 19.19 -19.14
C TYR A 254 -21.05 20.58 -18.62
N GLU A 255 -20.62 21.66 -19.27
CA GLU A 255 -21.05 23.01 -18.91
C GLU A 255 -22.53 23.25 -19.24
N MET A 256 -23.03 22.75 -20.38
CA MET A 256 -24.47 22.80 -20.70
C MET A 256 -25.32 22.05 -19.66
N MET A 257 -24.82 20.96 -19.09
CA MET A 257 -25.46 20.25 -17.98
C MET A 257 -25.48 21.09 -16.70
N LYS A 258 -24.41 21.85 -16.41
CA LYS A 258 -24.33 22.70 -15.22
C LYS A 258 -25.20 23.95 -15.30
N GLU A 259 -25.33 24.54 -16.48
CA GLU A 259 -26.14 25.74 -16.71
C GLU A 259 -27.64 25.48 -16.55
N GLY A 260 -28.10 24.26 -16.87
CA GLY A 260 -29.44 23.76 -16.60
C GLY A 260 -29.55 23.20 -15.19
N TYR A 261 -29.78 24.06 -14.20
CA TYR A 261 -29.91 23.66 -12.80
C TYR A 261 -30.81 22.41 -12.62
N TYR A 262 -30.31 21.43 -11.85
CA TYR A 262 -30.97 20.27 -11.23
C TYR A 262 -30.83 18.87 -11.82
N TRP A 263 -30.22 18.65 -13.00
CA TRP A 263 -30.07 17.26 -13.48
C TRP A 263 -28.79 16.61 -13.01
N ASP A 264 -28.93 15.39 -12.49
CA ASP A 264 -27.77 14.51 -12.38
C ASP A 264 -27.26 14.15 -13.80
N LYS A 265 -26.02 13.65 -13.84
CA LYS A 265 -25.33 13.35 -15.09
C LYS A 265 -26.10 12.38 -16.00
N TRP A 266 -26.81 11.43 -15.40
CA TRP A 266 -27.61 10.44 -16.12
C TRP A 266 -28.94 11.03 -16.56
N GLU A 267 -29.61 11.80 -15.73
CA GLU A 267 -30.84 12.50 -16.11
C GLU A 267 -30.60 13.43 -17.31
N PHE A 268 -29.53 14.23 -17.27
CA PHE A 268 -29.11 15.04 -18.41
C PHE A 268 -28.84 14.21 -19.66
N TYR A 269 -28.18 13.05 -19.50
CA TYR A 269 -27.95 12.13 -20.62
C TYR A 269 -29.24 11.59 -21.23
N HIS A 270 -30.18 11.14 -20.40
CA HIS A 270 -31.43 10.57 -20.87
C HIS A 270 -32.27 11.61 -21.63
N GLN A 271 -32.31 12.86 -21.15
CA GLN A 271 -33.02 13.94 -21.83
C GLN A 271 -32.32 14.40 -23.12
N ASN A 272 -30.98 14.34 -23.17
CA ASN A 272 -30.18 14.84 -24.29
C ASN A 272 -29.51 13.72 -25.12
N ARG A 273 -30.03 12.49 -25.04
CA ARG A 273 -29.39 11.28 -25.58
C ARG A 273 -29.00 11.40 -27.04
N LYS A 274 -29.90 11.94 -27.88
CA LYS A 274 -29.66 12.14 -29.32
C LYS A 274 -28.53 13.13 -29.59
N LEU A 275 -28.40 14.17 -28.76
CA LEU A 275 -27.37 15.19 -28.88
C LEU A 275 -26.00 14.64 -28.45
N ILE A 276 -25.97 13.95 -27.31
CA ILE A 276 -24.74 13.39 -26.74
C ILE A 276 -24.20 12.25 -27.60
N ASN A 277 -25.05 11.33 -28.06
CA ASN A 277 -24.61 10.21 -28.91
C ASN A 277 -24.10 10.66 -30.30
N LYS A 278 -24.45 11.88 -30.76
CA LYS A 278 -23.91 12.48 -32.00
C LYS A 278 -22.59 13.21 -31.78
N CYS A 279 -22.21 13.50 -30.53
CA CYS A 279 -20.96 14.16 -30.20
C CYS A 279 -19.80 13.16 -30.28
N ARG A 280 -18.72 13.55 -30.97
CA ARG A 280 -17.52 12.70 -31.12
C ARG A 280 -16.64 12.68 -29.88
N GLU A 281 -16.80 13.63 -28.97
CA GLU A 281 -15.98 13.78 -27.76
C GLU A 281 -16.65 13.21 -26.51
N CYS A 282 -17.99 13.06 -26.53
CA CYS A 282 -18.70 12.37 -25.48
C CYS A 282 -18.59 10.86 -25.67
N VAL A 283 -18.47 10.12 -24.56
CA VAL A 283 -18.42 8.66 -24.55
C VAL A 283 -19.58 8.14 -23.71
N TYR A 284 -20.45 7.36 -24.33
CA TYR A 284 -21.42 6.52 -23.65
C TYR A 284 -21.12 5.06 -24.00
N THR A 285 -20.96 4.23 -22.98
CA THR A 285 -20.78 2.79 -23.14
C THR A 285 -21.72 2.06 -22.20
N GLU A 286 -22.41 1.07 -22.75
CA GLU A 286 -23.32 0.19 -22.04
C GLU A 286 -22.79 -1.23 -22.20
N THR A 287 -22.42 -1.86 -21.09
CA THR A 287 -22.07 -3.27 -21.06
C THR A 287 -23.24 -4.03 -20.46
N ARG A 288 -24.01 -4.70 -21.31
CA ARG A 288 -25.20 -5.44 -20.90
C ARG A 288 -24.86 -6.58 -19.95
N ASP A 289 -25.71 -6.76 -18.94
CA ASP A 289 -25.63 -7.85 -17.97
C ASP A 289 -24.25 -7.95 -17.29
N TYR A 290 -23.58 -6.81 -17.12
CA TYR A 290 -22.27 -6.73 -16.49
C TYR A 290 -22.30 -7.18 -15.03
N TYR A 291 -23.36 -6.81 -14.30
CA TYR A 291 -23.56 -7.15 -12.90
C TYR A 291 -24.32 -8.48 -12.70
N SER A 292 -24.74 -9.12 -13.79
CA SER A 292 -25.32 -10.46 -13.75
C SER A 292 -24.24 -11.51 -13.48
N LEU A 293 -24.60 -12.57 -12.76
CA LEU A 293 -23.65 -13.61 -12.35
C LEU A 293 -24.27 -15.00 -12.39
N TYR A 294 -23.42 -15.96 -12.73
CA TYR A 294 -23.65 -17.36 -12.44
C TYR A 294 -23.26 -17.63 -10.99
N TYR A 295 -24.12 -18.35 -10.27
CA TYR A 295 -23.89 -18.81 -8.92
C TYR A 295 -23.85 -20.34 -8.92
N LEU A 296 -22.67 -20.90 -8.65
CA LEU A 296 -22.45 -22.34 -8.54
C LEU A 296 -22.24 -22.69 -7.07
N GLU A 297 -23.09 -23.56 -6.53
CA GLU A 297 -22.93 -24.14 -5.20
C GLU A 297 -22.60 -25.64 -5.32
N ILE A 298 -21.58 -26.08 -4.59
CA ILE A 298 -21.20 -27.49 -4.45
C ILE A 298 -21.58 -27.90 -3.04
N LYS A 299 -22.53 -28.84 -2.93
CA LYS A 299 -23.05 -29.32 -1.66
C LYS A 299 -23.47 -30.78 -1.78
N THR A 300 -23.34 -31.50 -0.68
CA THR A 300 -23.78 -32.90 -0.56
C THR A 300 -24.36 -33.15 0.83
N GLU A 301 -25.40 -33.98 0.90
CA GLU A 301 -26.03 -34.35 2.17
C GLU A 301 -25.11 -35.23 3.04
N LEU A 302 -24.16 -35.93 2.43
CA LEU A 302 -23.19 -36.79 3.14
C LEU A 302 -22.17 -35.97 3.94
N PHE A 303 -21.88 -34.75 3.52
CA PHE A 303 -20.87 -33.87 4.10
C PHE A 303 -21.42 -32.44 4.23
N PRO A 304 -22.43 -32.21 5.09
CA PRO A 304 -23.16 -30.93 5.16
C PRO A 304 -22.27 -29.75 5.61
N ASP A 305 -21.21 -30.04 6.36
CA ASP A 305 -20.23 -29.03 6.81
C ASP A 305 -19.37 -28.47 5.67
N PHE A 306 -19.38 -29.12 4.50
CA PHE A 306 -18.62 -28.71 3.32
C PHE A 306 -19.57 -28.18 2.24
N THR A 307 -19.76 -26.86 2.25
CA THR A 307 -20.46 -26.14 1.17
C THR A 307 -19.49 -25.16 0.53
N PHE A 308 -19.39 -25.20 -0.80
CA PHE A 308 -18.54 -24.29 -1.56
C PHE A 308 -19.36 -23.52 -2.58
N SER A 309 -19.20 -22.20 -2.62
CA SER A 309 -19.94 -21.35 -3.55
C SER A 309 -19.01 -20.49 -4.40
N TYR A 310 -19.32 -20.37 -5.69
CA TYR A 310 -18.55 -19.57 -6.65
C TYR A 310 -19.45 -18.64 -7.43
N HIS A 311 -18.92 -17.45 -7.69
CA HIS A 311 -19.54 -16.46 -8.55
C HIS A 311 -18.70 -16.30 -9.81
N THR A 312 -19.36 -16.34 -10.96
CA THR A 312 -18.75 -16.08 -12.27
C THR A 312 -19.56 -15.00 -12.99
N PRO A 313 -18.97 -13.83 -13.30
CA PRO A 313 -19.67 -12.79 -14.04
C PRO A 313 -20.21 -13.32 -15.37
N TYR A 314 -21.44 -12.95 -15.72
CA TYR A 314 -22.09 -13.39 -16.95
C TYR A 314 -21.24 -13.19 -18.22
N PRO A 315 -20.56 -12.03 -18.43
CA PRO A 315 -19.71 -11.84 -19.61
C PRO A 315 -18.58 -12.87 -19.76
N ILE A 316 -18.16 -13.50 -18.66
CA ILE A 316 -17.15 -14.55 -18.62
C ILE A 316 -17.81 -15.93 -18.75
N GLY A 317 -18.78 -16.21 -17.87
CA GLY A 317 -19.42 -17.54 -17.74
C GLY A 317 -20.18 -17.97 -18.99
N LYS A 318 -20.78 -17.04 -19.75
CA LYS A 318 -21.56 -17.34 -20.95
C LYS A 318 -20.78 -18.09 -22.05
N LYS A 319 -19.45 -18.14 -21.94
CA LYS A 319 -18.57 -18.84 -22.89
C LYS A 319 -18.52 -20.36 -22.66
N PHE A 320 -18.81 -20.82 -21.45
CA PHE A 320 -18.62 -22.23 -21.05
C PHE A 320 -19.71 -22.76 -20.09
N LEU A 321 -20.61 -21.92 -19.59
CA LEU A 321 -21.75 -22.32 -18.77
C LEU A 321 -23.05 -22.28 -19.59
N PRO A 322 -24.09 -23.04 -19.17
CA PRO A 322 -25.42 -23.02 -19.79
C PRO A 322 -26.01 -21.62 -19.94
N HIS A 323 -26.96 -21.48 -20.87
CA HIS A 323 -27.66 -20.22 -21.07
C HIS A 323 -28.47 -19.85 -19.81
N PRO A 324 -28.51 -18.57 -19.39
CA PRO A 324 -29.24 -18.16 -18.18
C PRO A 324 -30.71 -18.63 -18.12
N GLU A 325 -31.39 -18.68 -19.27
CA GLU A 325 -32.79 -19.12 -19.35
C GLU A 325 -33.01 -20.60 -19.04
N THR A 326 -31.96 -21.43 -19.08
CA THR A 326 -32.05 -22.86 -18.72
C THR A 326 -31.75 -23.09 -17.24
N LEU A 327 -31.49 -22.04 -16.48
CA LEU A 327 -31.05 -22.13 -15.09
C LEU A 327 -32.12 -21.57 -14.14
N PRO A 328 -32.20 -22.09 -12.91
CA PRO A 328 -33.05 -21.50 -11.88
C PRO A 328 -32.61 -20.06 -11.59
N HIS A 329 -33.58 -19.16 -11.56
CA HIS A 329 -33.38 -17.81 -11.06
C HIS A 329 -33.29 -17.82 -9.54
N VAL A 330 -32.32 -17.08 -9.02
CA VAL A 330 -32.12 -16.91 -7.58
C VAL A 330 -32.04 -15.43 -7.25
N ASP A 331 -32.69 -15.03 -6.17
CA ASP A 331 -32.45 -13.72 -5.56
C ASP A 331 -31.18 -13.80 -4.74
N HIS A 332 -30.13 -13.13 -5.19
CA HIS A 332 -28.88 -13.05 -4.46
C HIS A 332 -28.83 -11.73 -3.67
N VAL A 333 -29.00 -11.82 -2.36
CA VAL A 333 -28.69 -10.70 -1.46
C VAL A 333 -27.19 -10.78 -1.16
N GLU A 334 -26.44 -9.72 -1.50
CA GLU A 334 -25.05 -9.58 -1.06
C GLU A 334 -25.03 -9.69 0.47
N GLN A 335 -24.64 -10.84 1.01
CA GLN A 335 -24.51 -11.00 2.45
C GLN A 335 -23.23 -10.27 2.90
N ASP A 336 -23.41 -9.28 3.78
CA ASP A 336 -22.32 -8.60 4.48
C ASP A 336 -21.71 -9.58 5.50
N GLY A 337 -20.83 -10.46 5.01
CA GLY A 337 -20.09 -11.40 5.83
C GLY A 337 -19.08 -12.17 4.98
N ILE A 338 -17.78 -11.97 5.17
CA ILE A 338 -16.61 -12.71 4.60
C ILE A 338 -16.55 -12.84 3.04
N PHE A 339 -17.65 -12.61 2.32
CA PHE A 339 -17.92 -12.87 0.91
C PHE A 339 -18.15 -11.59 0.10
N ARG A 340 -17.41 -10.51 0.39
CA ARG A 340 -17.11 -9.54 -0.67
C ARG A 340 -16.27 -10.25 -1.71
N PHE A 341 -16.71 -10.27 -2.97
CA PHE A 341 -16.03 -10.88 -4.11
C PHE A 341 -14.50 -10.98 -3.95
N GLY A 342 -14.04 -12.19 -3.65
CA GLY A 342 -12.64 -12.51 -3.38
C GLY A 342 -12.08 -11.66 -2.24
N ARG A 343 -12.09 -12.19 -1.01
CA ARG A 343 -11.24 -11.64 0.04
C ARG A 343 -9.77 -12.01 -0.24
N PRO A 344 -8.81 -11.14 0.12
CA PRO A 344 -7.41 -11.56 0.15
C PRO A 344 -7.20 -12.71 1.14
N MET A 345 -6.09 -13.42 0.97
CA MET A 345 -5.68 -14.41 1.97
C MET A 345 -5.20 -13.73 3.24
N LEU A 346 -5.52 -14.34 4.37
CA LEU A 346 -4.94 -13.98 5.66
C LEU A 346 -3.47 -14.44 5.70
N GLU A 347 -2.66 -13.83 6.57
CA GLU A 347 -1.24 -14.19 6.68
C GLU A 347 -1.06 -15.64 7.11
N GLN A 348 -1.90 -16.17 8.01
CA GLN A 348 -1.85 -17.59 8.39
C GLN A 348 -2.19 -18.52 7.21
N GLU A 349 -3.11 -18.11 6.34
CA GLU A 349 -3.49 -18.88 5.16
C GLU A 349 -2.35 -18.92 4.13
N LYS A 350 -1.56 -17.84 4.00
CA LYS A 350 -0.39 -17.80 3.10
C LYS A 350 0.73 -18.75 3.54
N ILE A 351 0.81 -19.05 4.83
CA ILE A 351 1.77 -20.01 5.38
C ILE A 351 1.45 -21.44 4.91
N ILE A 352 0.16 -21.78 4.91
CA ILE A 352 -0.35 -23.11 4.57
C ILE A 352 -0.53 -23.26 3.05
N HIS A 353 -1.22 -22.31 2.43
CA HIS A 353 -1.63 -22.34 1.02
C HIS A 353 -0.69 -21.53 0.14
N ARG A 354 0.61 -21.89 0.16
CA ARG A 354 1.60 -21.23 -0.71
C ARG A 354 1.23 -21.40 -2.17
N GLU A 355 1.48 -20.37 -2.98
CA GLU A 355 1.05 -20.32 -4.39
C GLU A 355 1.44 -21.58 -5.16
N LYS A 356 2.71 -22.02 -5.03
CA LYS A 356 3.23 -23.22 -5.69
C LYS A 356 2.52 -24.52 -5.24
N ASP A 357 2.23 -24.63 -3.96
CA ASP A 357 1.59 -25.83 -3.41
C ASP A 357 0.12 -25.90 -3.85
N VAL A 358 -0.57 -24.76 -3.84
CA VAL A 358 -1.96 -24.65 -4.34
C VAL A 358 -2.02 -25.01 -5.83
N VAL A 359 -1.08 -24.54 -6.65
CA VAL A 359 -1.03 -24.94 -8.08
C VAL A 359 -0.96 -26.46 -8.18
N VAL A 360 0.00 -27.12 -7.54
CA VAL A 360 0.16 -28.58 -7.63
C VAL A 360 -1.10 -29.32 -7.18
N LYS A 361 -1.66 -28.94 -6.03
CA LYS A 361 -2.86 -29.59 -5.48
C LYS A 361 -4.11 -29.32 -6.31
N PHE A 362 -4.24 -28.12 -6.87
CA PHE A 362 -5.33 -27.76 -7.77
C PHE A 362 -5.27 -28.59 -9.06
N GLU A 363 -4.13 -28.68 -9.73
CA GLU A 363 -3.99 -29.44 -10.97
C GLU A 363 -4.24 -30.95 -10.73
N GLN A 364 -3.80 -31.49 -9.58
CA GLN A 364 -4.11 -32.86 -9.17
C GLN A 364 -5.62 -33.08 -8.99
N ALA A 365 -6.29 -32.20 -8.24
CA ALA A 365 -7.73 -32.30 -8.02
C ALA A 365 -8.54 -32.12 -9.32
N LEU A 366 -8.10 -31.22 -10.20
CA LEU A 366 -8.70 -30.99 -11.51
C LEU A 366 -8.61 -32.25 -12.39
N ALA A 367 -7.44 -32.89 -12.42
CA ALA A 367 -7.23 -34.13 -13.15
C ALA A 367 -8.06 -35.29 -12.58
N GLU A 368 -8.27 -35.33 -11.26
CA GLU A 368 -9.06 -36.38 -10.62
C GLU A 368 -10.54 -36.28 -10.98
N VAL A 369 -11.14 -35.08 -10.92
CA VAL A 369 -12.56 -34.88 -11.28
C VAL A 369 -12.82 -35.23 -12.74
N LYS A 370 -11.88 -34.93 -13.65
CA LYS A 370 -11.98 -35.28 -15.08
C LYS A 370 -12.10 -36.78 -15.35
N LYS A 371 -11.82 -37.66 -14.40
CA LYS A 371 -12.00 -39.11 -14.56
C LYS A 371 -13.46 -39.55 -14.41
N PHE A 372 -14.31 -38.68 -13.86
CA PHE A 372 -15.71 -38.95 -13.55
C PHE A 372 -16.70 -38.19 -14.47
N LEU A 373 -16.17 -37.37 -15.37
CA LEU A 373 -16.90 -36.65 -16.42
C LEU A 373 -16.54 -37.28 -17.77
#